data_AF-A0A0R1KTC8-F1
#
_entry.id   AF-A0A0R1KTC8-F1
#
_cell.length_a   1.000
_cell.length_b   1.000
_cell.length_c   1.000
_cell.angle_alpha   90.00
_cell.angle_beta   90.00
_cell.angle_gamma   90.00
#
_symmetry.space_group_name_H-M   'P 1'
#
loop_
_entity.id
_entity.type
_entity.pdbx_description
1 polymer ?
#
loop_
_entity_poly.entity_id
_entity_poly.type
_entity_poly.pdbx_seq_one_letter_code
_entity_poly.pdbx_strand_id
1 'polypeptide(L)'
;MKLYLLKNLPSFVVQIIVKCYFENIKLNNGWFLQMNIERCYHGTTFGNAKRIMKNGFLLGKIPGKNNIIGRKNYNPGSLGLGIYCFVDDYISAVLFTKRRNSWTKERLAVLGFEIESNDYILDFTDINTIKIFRAFWSKTSQVIKTLRSKYNNDGFASKLDGAILDLFIIWLVKNKKVDKIQGIYKLSQNNLTDVNIYITGLPNSAELCIKDNEVIKKSSMYYEIID
;
A
#
# COMPACT_ATOMS: atom_id res chain seq x y z
N MET A 1 14.82 19.78 18.21
CA MET A 1 13.91 20.94 18.40
C MET A 1 12.63 20.45 19.09
N LYS A 2 12.38 20.88 20.34
CA LYS A 2 11.35 20.33 21.25
C LYS A 2 9.92 20.76 20.83
N LEU A 3 9.02 19.79 20.71
CA LEU A 3 7.60 19.90 20.32
C LEU A 3 6.66 20.51 21.40
N TYR A 4 7.20 21.29 22.34
CA TYR A 4 6.49 21.70 23.56
C TYR A 4 5.67 23.00 23.47
N LEU A 5 5.66 23.70 22.32
CA LEU A 5 5.12 25.07 22.24
C LEU A 5 3.72 25.21 21.60
N LEU A 6 3.03 24.13 21.23
CA LEU A 6 1.73 24.23 20.53
C LEU A 6 0.49 24.16 21.43
N LYS A 7 0.63 23.89 22.73
CA LYS A 7 -0.53 23.70 23.63
C LYS A 7 -1.24 25.00 24.06
N ASN A 8 -0.62 26.16 23.86
CA ASN A 8 -1.13 27.46 24.34
C ASN A 8 -1.47 28.45 23.22
N LEU A 9 -1.51 28.02 21.95
CA LEU A 9 -1.86 28.91 20.86
C LEU A 9 -3.39 29.01 20.72
N PRO A 10 -3.95 30.22 20.55
CA PRO A 10 -5.38 30.39 20.24
C PRO A 10 -5.76 29.60 18.99
N SER A 11 -6.97 29.01 18.95
CA SER A 11 -7.39 28.10 17.86
C SER A 11 -7.29 28.74 16.47
N PHE A 12 -7.51 30.05 16.37
CA PHE A 12 -7.35 30.84 15.15
C PHE A 12 -5.89 30.91 14.67
N VAL A 13 -4.91 30.97 15.57
CA VAL A 13 -3.48 30.95 15.22
C VAL A 13 -3.07 29.56 14.73
N VAL A 14 -3.60 28.50 15.34
CA VAL A 14 -3.41 27.12 14.83
C VAL A 14 -4.02 26.96 13.43
N GLN A 15 -5.22 27.51 13.21
CA GLN A 15 -5.84 27.50 11.89
C GLN A 15 -5.05 28.31 10.86
N ILE A 16 -4.49 29.47 11.22
CA ILE A 16 -3.63 30.27 10.33
C ILE A 16 -2.32 29.55 10.05
N ILE A 17 -1.66 28.96 11.04
CA ILE A 17 -0.41 28.21 10.82
C ILE A 17 -0.68 27.03 9.90
N VAL A 18 -1.76 26.27 10.12
CA VAL A 18 -2.19 25.18 9.24
C VAL A 18 -2.47 25.73 7.83
N LYS A 19 -3.26 26.80 7.71
CA LYS A 19 -3.65 27.37 6.42
C LYS A 19 -2.45 27.93 5.65
N CYS A 20 -1.56 28.68 6.29
CA CYS A 20 -0.33 29.22 5.70
C CYS A 20 0.72 28.16 5.36
N TYR A 21 0.82 27.05 6.12
CA TYR A 21 1.72 25.93 5.79
C TYR A 21 1.22 25.09 4.60
N PHE A 22 -0.10 24.98 4.42
CA PHE A 22 -0.68 24.15 3.35
C PHE A 22 -1.01 24.93 2.07
N GLU A 23 -1.20 26.25 2.13
CA GLU A 23 -1.52 27.08 0.95
C GLU A 23 -0.28 27.59 0.19
N ASN A 24 0.92 27.57 0.78
CA ASN A 24 2.15 28.08 0.15
C ASN A 24 3.06 27.02 -0.50
N ILE A 25 2.64 25.77 -0.58
CA ILE A 25 3.39 24.77 -1.34
C ILE A 25 3.02 24.95 -2.82
N LYS A 26 3.70 25.89 -3.51
CA LYS A 26 3.75 25.91 -4.98
C LYS A 26 4.57 24.70 -5.44
N LEU A 27 3.88 23.82 -6.16
CA LEU A 27 4.29 22.46 -6.50
C LEU A 27 5.11 22.49 -7.80
N ASN A 28 6.44 22.33 -7.70
CA ASN A 28 7.30 22.08 -8.86
C ASN A 28 7.91 20.67 -8.71
N ASN A 29 7.50 19.74 -9.58
CA ASN A 29 8.19 18.54 -10.08
C ASN A 29 9.02 17.63 -9.13
N GLY A 30 8.68 17.49 -7.84
CA GLY A 30 9.49 16.68 -6.89
C GLY A 30 8.72 15.80 -5.91
N TRP A 31 7.63 15.16 -6.33
CA TRP A 31 6.72 14.41 -5.43
C TRP A 31 6.99 12.91 -5.32
N PHE A 32 7.94 12.41 -6.09
CA PHE A 32 8.28 11.00 -6.11
C PHE A 32 9.77 10.89 -5.88
N LEU A 33 10.14 10.27 -4.75
CA LEU A 33 11.49 9.77 -4.61
C LEU A 33 11.64 8.64 -5.61
N GLN A 34 12.67 8.75 -6.45
CA GLN A 34 13.13 7.62 -7.24
C GLN A 34 13.68 6.58 -6.24
N MET A 35 12.81 5.71 -5.76
CA MET A 35 13.25 4.50 -5.09
C MET A 35 13.98 3.64 -6.13
N ASN A 36 15.08 3.01 -5.76
CA ASN A 36 15.61 1.91 -6.56
C ASN A 36 14.96 0.63 -6.05
N ILE A 37 13.72 0.38 -6.47
CA ILE A 37 13.10 -0.94 -6.26
C ILE A 37 13.76 -1.84 -7.29
N GLU A 38 14.73 -2.63 -6.84
CA GLU A 38 15.47 -3.51 -7.74
C GLU A 38 14.61 -4.72 -8.10
N ARG A 39 13.98 -5.35 -7.11
CA ARG A 39 13.13 -6.53 -7.32
C ARG A 39 11.92 -6.58 -6.41
N CYS A 40 10.86 -7.16 -6.94
CA CYS A 40 9.62 -7.47 -6.27
C CYS A 40 9.38 -8.97 -6.27
N TYR A 41 8.91 -9.50 -5.14
CA TYR A 41 8.64 -10.92 -4.94
C TYR A 41 7.19 -11.16 -4.53
N HIS A 42 6.46 -11.93 -5.34
CA HIS A 42 5.05 -12.29 -5.12
C HIS A 42 4.90 -13.78 -4.82
N GLY A 43 4.53 -14.08 -3.59
CA GLY A 43 4.22 -15.43 -3.14
C GLY A 43 2.86 -15.96 -3.62
N THR A 44 2.81 -17.14 -4.23
CA THR A 44 1.58 -17.71 -4.80
C THR A 44 1.63 -19.25 -4.94
N THR A 45 0.60 -19.85 -5.53
CA THR A 45 0.64 -21.28 -5.90
C THR A 45 1.30 -21.46 -7.27
N PHE A 46 1.91 -22.62 -7.51
CA PHE A 46 2.57 -22.93 -8.78
C PHE A 46 1.64 -22.80 -9.99
N GLY A 47 0.37 -23.21 -9.85
CA GLY A 47 -0.64 -23.04 -10.90
C GLY A 47 -0.90 -21.57 -11.22
N ASN A 48 -1.01 -20.73 -10.19
CA ASN A 48 -1.16 -19.29 -10.34
C ASN A 48 0.10 -18.63 -10.94
N ALA A 49 1.29 -19.05 -10.52
CA ALA A 49 2.55 -18.55 -11.05
C ALA A 49 2.63 -18.79 -12.57
N LYS A 50 2.33 -20.01 -13.03
CA LYS A 50 2.25 -20.33 -14.47
C LYS A 50 1.24 -19.46 -15.22
N ARG A 51 0.06 -19.25 -14.64
CA ARG A 51 -0.98 -18.39 -15.25
C ARG A 51 -0.51 -16.95 -15.36
N ILE A 52 0.14 -16.42 -14.32
CA ILE A 52 0.68 -15.07 -14.29
C ILE A 52 1.82 -14.91 -15.30
N MET A 53 2.73 -15.87 -15.43
CA MET A 53 3.77 -15.84 -16.47
C MET A 53 3.19 -15.78 -17.88
N LYS A 54 2.11 -16.54 -18.13
CA LYS A 54 1.48 -16.60 -19.46
C LYS A 54 0.68 -15.34 -19.80
N ASN A 55 -0.11 -14.85 -18.83
CA ASN A 55 -1.15 -13.85 -19.10
C ASN A 55 -0.85 -12.47 -18.47
N GLY A 56 0.21 -12.37 -17.67
CA GLY A 56 0.41 -11.26 -16.74
C GLY A 56 -0.48 -11.38 -15.50
N PHE A 57 -0.30 -10.46 -14.56
CA PHE A 57 -1.17 -10.36 -13.39
C PHE A 57 -2.57 -9.89 -13.80
N LEU A 58 -3.60 -10.43 -13.16
CA LEU A 58 -4.96 -9.92 -13.28
C LEU A 58 -5.17 -8.85 -12.22
N LEU A 59 -5.37 -7.61 -12.65
CA LEU A 59 -5.58 -6.47 -11.76
C LEU A 59 -6.95 -5.84 -12.01
N GLY A 60 -7.75 -5.76 -10.95
CA GLY A 60 -9.01 -5.03 -10.99
C GLY A 60 -8.78 -3.52 -10.88
N LYS A 61 -9.62 -2.73 -11.55
CA LYS A 61 -9.64 -1.27 -11.35
C LYS A 61 -10.02 -0.94 -9.91
N ILE A 62 -9.40 0.09 -9.32
CA ILE A 62 -9.82 0.62 -8.02
C ILE A 62 -11.31 1.00 -8.12
N PRO A 63 -12.19 0.42 -7.28
CA PRO A 63 -13.61 0.69 -7.39
C PRO A 63 -13.93 2.12 -6.96
N GLY A 64 -14.99 2.69 -7.52
CA GLY A 64 -15.44 4.03 -7.14
C GLY A 64 -15.78 4.14 -5.65
N LYS A 65 -15.73 5.36 -5.11
CA LYS A 65 -15.97 5.69 -3.69
C LYS A 65 -17.21 4.96 -3.11
N ASN A 66 -18.33 4.94 -3.84
CA ASN A 66 -19.57 4.33 -3.38
C ASN A 66 -19.46 2.81 -3.22
N ASN A 67 -18.70 2.13 -4.07
CA ASN A 67 -18.46 0.69 -3.97
C ASN A 67 -17.53 0.35 -2.80
N ILE A 68 -16.52 1.19 -2.54
CA ILE A 68 -15.65 1.06 -1.35
C ILE A 68 -16.46 1.28 -0.08
N ILE A 69 -17.23 2.37 0.01
CA ILE A 69 -18.09 2.62 1.17
C ILE A 69 -19.16 1.55 1.31
N GLY A 70 -19.70 1.03 0.19
CA GLY A 70 -20.73 0.00 0.17
C GLY A 70 -20.22 -1.43 0.41
N ARG A 71 -18.90 -1.66 0.29
CA ARG A 71 -18.27 -3.00 0.23
C ARG A 71 -18.84 -3.90 -0.87
N LYS A 72 -19.26 -3.31 -2.00
CA LYS A 72 -19.83 -4.07 -3.12
C LYS A 72 -18.71 -4.68 -3.97
N ASN A 73 -18.58 -6.01 -3.95
CA ASN A 73 -17.54 -6.76 -4.68
C ASN A 73 -16.10 -6.25 -4.44
N TYR A 74 -15.83 -5.79 -3.22
CA TYR A 74 -14.56 -5.17 -2.86
C TYR A 74 -14.01 -5.78 -1.57
N ASN A 75 -12.82 -6.38 -1.69
CA ASN A 75 -12.13 -7.08 -0.60
C ASN A 75 -10.64 -6.71 -0.65
N PRO A 76 -10.25 -5.56 -0.07
CA PRO A 76 -8.87 -5.10 -0.13
C PRO A 76 -7.95 -5.89 0.81
N GLY A 77 -6.65 -5.84 0.53
CA GLY A 77 -5.61 -6.17 1.51
C GLY A 77 -5.21 -4.94 2.34
N SER A 78 -4.08 -5.02 3.05
CA SER A 78 -3.59 -3.97 3.95
C SER A 78 -3.23 -2.64 3.26
N LEU A 79 -2.99 -2.68 1.95
CA LEU A 79 -2.62 -1.55 1.09
C LEU A 79 -3.67 -1.29 -0.01
N GLY A 80 -4.88 -1.80 0.16
CA GLY A 80 -5.99 -1.64 -0.79
C GLY A 80 -6.09 -2.79 -1.79
N LEU A 81 -6.78 -2.58 -2.91
CA LEU A 81 -6.84 -3.55 -4.00
C LEU A 81 -5.60 -3.42 -4.89
N GLY A 82 -4.93 -4.53 -5.19
CA GLY A 82 -3.73 -4.49 -6.02
C GLY A 82 -2.98 -5.81 -6.04
N ILE A 83 -1.83 -5.81 -6.72
CA ILE A 83 -0.87 -6.92 -6.71
C ILE A 83 0.12 -6.65 -5.59
N TYR A 84 0.21 -7.60 -4.65
CA TYR A 84 1.06 -7.47 -3.48
C TYR A 84 2.39 -8.16 -3.72
N CYS A 85 3.48 -7.50 -3.37
CA CYS A 85 4.81 -8.07 -3.42
C CYS A 85 5.67 -7.52 -2.29
N PHE A 86 6.68 -8.31 -1.92
CA PHE A 86 7.75 -7.87 -1.03
C PHE A 86 8.85 -7.22 -1.87
N VAL A 87 9.36 -6.09 -1.41
CA VAL A 87 10.43 -5.35 -2.09
C VAL A 87 11.77 -5.84 -1.58
N ASP A 88 12.62 -6.29 -2.51
CA ASP A 88 13.99 -6.78 -2.27
C ASP A 88 14.12 -7.88 -1.20
N ASP A 89 13.01 -8.58 -0.91
CA ASP A 89 12.92 -9.57 0.16
C ASP A 89 12.18 -10.84 -0.31
N TYR A 90 12.95 -11.72 -0.94
CA TYR A 90 12.50 -13.03 -1.38
C TYR A 90 12.05 -13.91 -0.20
N ILE A 91 12.78 -13.86 0.92
CA ILE A 91 12.53 -14.72 2.08
C ILE A 91 11.16 -14.41 2.69
N SER A 92 10.79 -13.14 2.82
CA SER A 92 9.45 -12.75 3.25
C SER A 92 8.35 -13.30 2.34
N ALA A 93 8.56 -13.28 1.01
CA ALA A 93 7.62 -13.89 0.06
C ALA A 93 7.49 -15.40 0.27
N VAL A 94 8.60 -16.12 0.48
CA VAL A 94 8.59 -17.56 0.79
C VAL A 94 7.81 -17.84 2.07
N LEU A 95 8.17 -17.17 3.16
CA LEU A 95 7.57 -17.38 4.47
C LEU A 95 6.07 -17.08 4.46
N PHE A 96 5.67 -15.97 3.83
CA PHE A 96 4.27 -15.60 3.65
C PHE A 96 3.49 -16.67 2.88
N THR A 97 4.08 -17.23 1.81
CA THR A 97 3.45 -18.25 0.98
C THR A 97 3.31 -19.56 1.75
N LYS A 98 4.37 -20.03 2.41
CA LYS A 98 4.35 -21.26 3.22
C LYS A 98 3.31 -21.19 4.33
N ARG A 99 3.18 -20.04 4.99
CA ARG A 99 2.16 -19.84 6.02
C ARG A 99 0.73 -19.94 5.48
N ARG A 100 0.50 -19.52 4.24
CA ARG A 100 -0.79 -19.70 3.53
C ARG A 100 -1.00 -21.12 3.01
N ASN A 101 0.04 -21.94 2.91
CA ASN A 101 -0.07 -23.30 2.38
C ASN A 101 -0.76 -24.28 3.32
N SER A 102 -0.95 -23.92 4.59
CA SER A 102 -1.79 -24.71 5.51
C SER A 102 -3.22 -24.95 4.98
N TRP A 103 -3.63 -24.19 3.95
CA TRP A 103 -4.96 -24.25 3.34
C TRP A 103 -4.98 -24.91 1.95
N THR A 104 -3.83 -25.16 1.30
CA THR A 104 -3.76 -25.64 -0.08
C THR A 104 -2.82 -26.84 -0.19
N LYS A 105 -3.22 -27.92 -0.87
CA LYS A 105 -2.32 -29.05 -1.19
C LYS A 105 -1.50 -28.81 -2.48
N GLU A 106 -1.45 -27.56 -2.95
CA GLU A 106 -0.75 -27.21 -4.18
C GLU A 106 0.73 -26.94 -3.90
N ARG A 107 1.58 -27.23 -4.90
CA ARG A 107 2.97 -26.75 -4.89
C ARG A 107 2.96 -25.22 -4.86
N LEU A 108 3.86 -24.64 -4.09
CA LEU A 108 3.98 -23.20 -3.96
C LEU A 108 5.04 -22.64 -4.90
N ALA A 109 4.95 -21.36 -5.20
CA ALA A 109 5.96 -20.66 -5.98
C ALA A 109 6.10 -19.21 -5.54
N VAL A 110 7.29 -18.64 -5.76
CA VAL A 110 7.53 -17.19 -5.68
C VAL A 110 7.79 -16.68 -7.08
N LEU A 111 7.05 -15.65 -7.49
CA LEU A 111 7.32 -14.88 -8.70
C LEU A 111 8.27 -13.73 -8.36
N GLY A 112 9.35 -13.58 -9.11
CA GLY A 112 10.25 -12.43 -9.05
C GLY A 112 10.12 -11.55 -10.29
N PHE A 113 10.16 -10.23 -10.13
CA PHE A 113 10.10 -9.26 -11.24
C PHE A 113 10.60 -7.87 -10.84
N GLU A 114 10.94 -7.05 -11.83
CA GLU A 114 11.31 -5.64 -11.70
C GLU A 114 10.13 -4.72 -12.08
N ILE A 115 10.20 -3.45 -11.69
CA ILE A 115 9.25 -2.41 -12.11
C ILE A 115 9.96 -1.24 -12.83
N GLU A 116 9.33 -0.68 -13.87
CA GLU A 116 9.99 0.25 -14.81
C GLU A 116 10.08 1.72 -14.31
N SER A 117 9.20 2.17 -13.43
CA SER A 117 9.25 3.53 -12.84
C SER A 117 8.57 3.58 -11.48
N ASN A 118 9.16 4.37 -10.58
CA ASN A 118 8.68 4.61 -9.23
C ASN A 118 8.07 6.01 -9.07
N ASP A 119 7.91 6.74 -10.17
CA ASP A 119 7.45 8.13 -10.20
C ASP A 119 5.96 8.30 -9.90
N TYR A 120 5.23 7.22 -9.58
CA TYR A 120 3.82 7.30 -9.18
C TYR A 120 3.50 6.36 -8.01
N ILE A 121 4.50 6.05 -7.17
CA ILE A 121 4.34 5.23 -5.98
C ILE A 121 4.10 6.13 -4.76
N LEU A 122 3.04 5.86 -4.00
CA LEU A 122 2.84 6.47 -2.69
C LEU A 122 3.73 5.77 -1.66
N ASP A 123 4.87 6.39 -1.35
CA ASP A 123 5.81 5.92 -0.34
C ASP A 123 5.42 6.42 1.06
N PHE A 124 4.94 5.51 1.91
CA PHE A 124 4.57 5.81 3.31
C PHE A 124 5.77 5.82 4.28
N THR A 125 6.99 5.71 3.79
CA THR A 125 8.22 6.04 4.53
C THR A 125 8.61 7.50 4.35
N ASP A 126 8.14 8.14 3.27
CA ASP A 126 8.31 9.57 3.05
C ASP A 126 7.36 10.42 3.90
N ILE A 127 7.94 11.41 4.58
CA ILE A 127 7.21 12.35 5.42
C ILE A 127 6.22 13.22 4.64
N ASN A 128 6.47 13.51 3.37
CA ASN A 128 5.55 14.33 2.57
C ASN A 128 4.28 13.56 2.21
N THR A 129 4.41 12.29 1.79
CA THR A 129 3.26 11.38 1.64
C THR A 129 2.43 11.32 2.92
N ILE A 130 3.09 11.14 4.07
CA ILE A 130 2.41 11.09 5.38
C ILE A 130 1.68 12.40 5.68
N LYS A 131 2.28 13.56 5.41
CA LYS A 131 1.62 14.88 5.63
C LYS A 131 0.36 15.03 4.78
N ILE A 132 0.41 14.63 3.51
CA ILE A 132 -0.75 14.70 2.60
C ILE A 132 -1.83 13.72 3.07
N PHE A 133 -1.45 12.51 3.48
CA PHE A 133 -2.38 11.54 4.02
C PHE A 133 -3.08 12.06 5.30
N ARG A 134 -2.37 12.75 6.20
CA ARG A 134 -2.98 13.41 7.36
C ARG A 134 -4.00 14.48 6.96
N ALA A 135 -3.71 15.25 5.91
CA ALA A 135 -4.64 16.27 5.39
C ALA A 135 -5.90 15.64 4.76
N PHE A 136 -5.75 14.49 4.10
CA PHE A 136 -6.89 13.69 3.66
C PHE A 136 -7.69 13.16 4.85
N TRP A 137 -7.02 12.61 5.86
CA TRP A 137 -7.65 12.01 7.04
C TRP A 137 -8.55 13.01 7.78
N SER A 138 -8.07 14.23 8.00
CA SER A 138 -8.84 15.28 8.70
C SER A 138 -10.13 15.66 7.96
N LYS A 139 -10.11 15.66 6.63
CA LYS A 139 -11.27 15.98 5.77
C LYS A 139 -12.26 14.83 5.61
N THR A 140 -11.85 13.61 5.95
CA THR A 140 -12.58 12.38 5.57
C THR A 140 -12.99 11.55 6.80
N SER A 141 -12.86 12.12 8.00
CA SER A 141 -13.11 11.47 9.29
C SER A 141 -14.48 10.79 9.39
N GLN A 142 -15.54 11.43 8.88
CA GLN A 142 -16.89 10.85 8.91
C GLN A 142 -17.03 9.63 8.00
N VAL A 143 -16.41 9.65 6.81
CA VAL A 143 -16.41 8.49 5.89
C VAL A 143 -15.58 7.35 6.51
N ILE A 144 -14.47 7.66 7.16
CA ILE A 144 -13.64 6.67 7.87
C ILE A 144 -14.46 5.99 8.97
N LYS A 145 -15.27 6.73 9.74
CA LYS A 145 -16.20 6.12 10.72
C LYS A 145 -17.16 5.13 10.06
N THR A 146 -17.70 5.44 8.87
CA THR A 146 -18.54 4.50 8.10
C THR A 146 -17.75 3.29 7.60
N LEU A 147 -16.48 3.44 7.23
CA LEU A 147 -15.65 2.30 6.84
C LEU A 147 -15.39 1.37 8.02
N ARG A 148 -15.19 1.90 9.23
CA ARG A 148 -14.93 1.10 10.44
C ARG A 148 -16.06 0.12 10.78
N SER A 149 -17.29 0.40 10.39
CA SER A 149 -18.39 -0.56 10.60
C SER A 149 -18.44 -1.68 9.55
N LYS A 150 -17.64 -1.59 8.49
CA LYS A 150 -17.68 -2.51 7.34
C LYS A 150 -16.37 -3.26 7.10
N TYR A 151 -15.26 -2.70 7.56
CA TYR A 151 -13.92 -3.25 7.44
C TYR A 151 -13.27 -3.26 8.81
N ASN A 152 -12.55 -4.35 9.09
CA ASN A 152 -11.75 -4.51 10.28
C ASN A 152 -10.29 -4.69 9.89
N ASN A 153 -9.39 -4.34 10.82
CA ASN A 153 -8.00 -4.75 10.77
C ASN A 153 -7.85 -5.96 11.69
N ASP A 154 -8.18 -7.14 11.15
CA ASP A 154 -8.10 -8.40 11.87
C ASP A 154 -7.24 -9.43 11.11
N GLY A 155 -6.60 -10.31 11.89
CA GLY A 155 -5.83 -11.43 11.36
C GLY A 155 -4.70 -11.03 10.40
N PHE A 156 -4.82 -11.45 9.14
CA PHE A 156 -3.76 -11.39 8.13
C PHE A 156 -3.82 -10.17 7.20
N ALA A 157 -4.86 -9.34 7.30
CA ALA A 157 -5.02 -8.20 6.41
C ALA A 157 -5.70 -7.02 7.12
N SER A 158 -5.06 -5.86 7.06
CA SER A 158 -5.64 -4.60 7.53
C SER A 158 -6.63 -4.03 6.51
N LYS A 159 -7.80 -4.67 6.35
CA LYS A 159 -8.75 -4.31 5.28
C LYS A 159 -9.31 -2.90 5.42
N LEU A 160 -9.44 -2.40 6.65
CA LEU A 160 -9.85 -1.02 6.88
C LEU A 160 -8.78 -0.06 6.34
N ASP A 161 -7.51 -0.31 6.64
CA ASP A 161 -6.40 0.50 6.13
C ASP A 161 -6.39 0.49 4.60
N GLY A 162 -6.57 -0.67 3.99
CA GLY A 162 -6.67 -0.77 2.54
C GLY A 162 -7.84 -0.01 1.93
N ALA A 163 -9.02 -0.07 2.54
CA ALA A 163 -10.18 0.71 2.11
C ALA A 163 -9.94 2.21 2.19
N ILE A 164 -9.26 2.66 3.25
CA ILE A 164 -8.89 4.07 3.44
C ILE A 164 -7.86 4.50 2.38
N LEU A 165 -6.87 3.66 2.08
CA LEU A 165 -5.85 3.95 1.08
C LEU A 165 -6.40 4.04 -0.35
N ASP A 166 -7.31 3.14 -0.73
CA ASP A 166 -7.96 3.25 -2.04
C ASP A 166 -8.86 4.51 -2.12
N LEU A 167 -9.54 4.90 -1.03
CA LEU A 167 -10.23 6.20 -0.96
C LEU A 167 -9.26 7.39 -1.07
N PHE A 168 -8.07 7.27 -0.49
CA PHE A 168 -7.04 8.30 -0.55
C PHE A 168 -6.54 8.49 -1.99
N ILE A 169 -6.30 7.41 -2.74
CA ILE A 169 -5.96 7.48 -4.17
C ILE A 169 -7.04 8.22 -4.95
N ILE A 170 -8.32 7.86 -4.75
CA ILE A 170 -9.45 8.53 -5.40
C ILE A 170 -9.46 10.02 -5.05
N TRP A 171 -9.18 10.37 -3.79
CA TRP A 171 -9.12 11.77 -3.37
C TRP A 171 -7.99 12.53 -4.05
N LEU A 172 -6.79 11.96 -4.14
CA LEU A 172 -5.64 12.58 -4.80
C LEU A 172 -5.93 12.89 -6.27
N VAL A 173 -6.43 11.90 -7.01
CA VAL A 173 -6.77 12.02 -8.44
C VAL A 173 -7.90 13.03 -8.64
N LYS A 174 -8.99 12.93 -7.85
CA LYS A 174 -10.14 13.84 -7.96
C LYS A 174 -9.76 15.30 -7.68
N ASN A 175 -8.81 15.54 -6.77
CA ASN A 175 -8.34 16.88 -6.44
C ASN A 175 -7.16 17.34 -7.31
N LYS A 176 -6.87 16.63 -8.41
CA LYS A 176 -5.78 16.94 -9.36
C LYS A 176 -4.44 17.13 -8.66
N LYS A 177 -4.17 16.33 -7.62
CA LYS A 177 -2.87 16.30 -6.93
C LYS A 177 -1.85 15.45 -7.67
N VAL A 178 -2.35 14.42 -8.35
CA VAL A 178 -1.60 13.47 -9.19
C VAL A 178 -2.55 12.98 -10.30
N ASP A 179 -1.99 12.59 -11.44
CA ASP A 179 -2.79 12.05 -12.55
C ASP A 179 -3.11 10.58 -12.37
N LYS A 180 -2.16 9.82 -11.82
CA LYS A 180 -2.29 8.40 -11.52
C LYS A 180 -1.47 8.02 -10.30
N ILE A 181 -1.83 6.89 -9.69
CA ILE A 181 -1.03 6.20 -8.68
C ILE A 181 -0.82 4.78 -9.19
N GLN A 182 0.44 4.37 -9.27
CA GLN A 182 0.85 3.06 -9.79
C GLN A 182 1.19 2.06 -8.69
N GLY A 183 1.45 2.54 -7.46
CA GLY A 183 1.72 1.68 -6.33
C GLY A 183 1.55 2.37 -4.98
N ILE A 184 1.47 1.57 -3.92
CA ILE A 184 1.61 2.03 -2.54
C ILE A 184 2.71 1.21 -1.89
N TYR A 185 3.73 1.87 -1.37
CA TYR A 185 4.84 1.26 -0.68
C TYR A 185 4.79 1.59 0.81
N LYS A 186 5.08 0.61 1.66
CA LYS A 186 5.31 0.83 3.09
C LYS A 186 6.27 -0.19 3.68
N LEU A 187 6.85 0.19 4.82
CA LEU A 187 7.39 -0.78 5.77
C LEU A 187 6.25 -1.45 6.54
N SER A 188 6.35 -2.75 6.71
CA SER A 188 5.27 -3.60 7.25
C SER A 188 5.74 -4.44 8.41
N GLN A 189 4.79 -4.73 9.31
CA GLN A 189 4.91 -5.76 10.31
C GLN A 189 4.09 -6.97 9.86
N ASN A 190 4.77 -7.94 9.27
CA ASN A 190 4.14 -9.16 8.75
C ASN A 190 4.43 -10.32 9.68
N ASN A 191 3.40 -11.10 9.99
CA ASN A 191 3.55 -12.33 10.75
C ASN A 191 4.05 -13.43 9.79
N LEU A 192 5.37 -13.48 9.62
CA LEU A 192 6.09 -14.36 8.71
C LEU A 192 6.63 -15.62 9.40
N THR A 193 6.66 -15.63 10.73
CA THR A 193 7.17 -16.74 11.54
C THR A 193 6.18 -17.06 12.66
N ASP A 194 6.38 -18.15 13.39
CA ASP A 194 5.50 -18.51 14.52
C ASP A 194 5.68 -17.58 15.74
N VAL A 195 6.63 -16.65 15.69
CA VAL A 195 6.85 -15.64 16.72
C VAL A 195 5.80 -14.53 16.59
N ASN A 196 5.16 -14.19 17.70
CA ASN A 196 4.17 -13.12 17.74
C ASN A 196 4.82 -11.76 17.36
N ILE A 197 4.39 -11.18 16.24
CA ILE A 197 4.92 -9.91 15.72
C ILE A 197 4.66 -8.70 16.62
N TYR A 198 3.67 -8.79 17.51
CA TYR A 198 3.33 -7.69 18.42
C TYR A 198 4.32 -7.57 19.59
N ILE A 199 5.38 -8.38 19.63
CA ILE A 199 6.47 -8.25 20.60
C ILE A 199 7.31 -6.99 20.31
N THR A 200 7.40 -6.53 19.06
CA THR A 200 8.15 -5.32 18.70
C THR A 200 7.32 -4.36 17.85
N GLY A 201 7.55 -3.05 17.99
CA GLY A 201 6.98 -2.03 17.12
C GLY A 201 7.76 -1.79 15.82
N LEU A 202 8.76 -2.65 15.53
CA LEU A 202 9.64 -2.50 14.37
C LEU A 202 9.06 -3.20 13.14
N PRO A 203 9.14 -2.59 11.94
CA PRO A 203 8.84 -3.29 10.71
C PRO A 203 9.84 -4.42 10.47
N ASN A 204 9.38 -5.49 9.82
CA ASN A 204 10.19 -6.66 9.50
C ASN A 204 10.17 -7.04 8.02
N SER A 205 9.56 -6.20 7.18
CA SER A 205 9.50 -6.37 5.73
C SER A 205 9.11 -5.04 5.07
N ALA A 206 9.32 -4.96 3.76
CA ALA A 206 8.83 -3.87 2.92
C ALA A 206 7.85 -4.43 1.89
N GLU A 207 6.67 -3.81 1.77
CA GLU A 207 5.62 -4.26 0.85
C GLU A 207 5.28 -3.18 -0.16
N LEU A 208 5.06 -3.61 -1.39
CA LEU A 208 4.51 -2.81 -2.47
C LEU A 208 3.19 -3.42 -2.94
N CYS A 209 2.15 -2.59 -3.00
CA CYS A 209 0.87 -2.91 -3.62
C CYS A 209 0.74 -2.17 -4.95
N ILE A 210 0.95 -2.89 -6.04
CA ILE A 210 0.90 -2.37 -7.41
C ILE A 210 -0.56 -2.18 -7.83
N LYS A 211 -0.84 -0.98 -8.35
CA LYS A 211 -2.15 -0.48 -8.80
C LYS A 211 -2.27 -0.38 -10.32
N ASP A 212 -1.16 -0.56 -11.03
CA ASP A 212 -1.07 -0.50 -12.47
C ASP A 212 -0.14 -1.60 -12.99
N ASN A 213 -0.63 -2.51 -13.82
CA ASN A 213 0.17 -3.62 -14.35
C ASN A 213 1.26 -3.16 -15.31
N GLU A 214 1.12 -1.98 -15.91
CA GLU A 214 2.05 -1.49 -16.91
C GLU A 214 3.43 -1.21 -16.31
N VAL A 215 3.54 -1.05 -14.98
CA VAL A 215 4.85 -0.89 -14.34
C VAL A 215 5.66 -2.16 -14.27
N ILE A 216 5.04 -3.35 -14.40
CA ILE A 216 5.74 -4.62 -14.24
C ILE A 216 6.50 -4.94 -15.52
N LYS A 217 7.83 -5.02 -15.41
CA LYS A 217 8.70 -5.35 -16.54
C LYS A 217 8.63 -6.84 -16.86
N LYS A 218 7.75 -7.21 -17.80
CA LYS A 218 7.50 -8.61 -18.16
C LYS A 218 8.76 -9.41 -18.51
N SER A 219 9.75 -8.79 -19.14
CA SER A 219 11.02 -9.44 -19.51
C SER A 219 11.89 -9.86 -18.32
N SER A 220 11.63 -9.31 -17.13
CA SER A 220 12.32 -9.65 -15.89
C SER A 220 11.62 -10.74 -15.08
N MET A 221 10.41 -11.14 -15.48
CA MET A 221 9.59 -12.07 -14.71
C MET A 221 10.18 -13.49 -14.72
N TYR A 222 10.21 -14.12 -13.55
CA TYR A 222 10.50 -15.53 -13.39
C TYR A 222 9.69 -16.08 -12.21
N TYR A 223 9.64 -17.41 -12.07
CA TYR A 223 9.17 -18.03 -10.83
C TYR A 223 10.11 -19.14 -10.38
N GLU A 224 10.13 -19.35 -9.08
CA GLU A 224 10.80 -20.46 -8.43
C GLU A 224 9.77 -21.27 -7.66
N ILE A 225 9.86 -22.60 -7.76
CA ILE A 225 9.03 -23.49 -6.95
C ILE A 225 9.68 -23.59 -5.57
N ILE A 226 8.86 -23.47 -4.53
CA ILE A 226 9.32 -23.58 -3.15
C ILE A 226 8.67 -24.80 -2.51
N ASP A 227 9.50 -25.61 -1.86
CA ASP A 227 9.10 -26.82 -1.13
C ASP A 227 8.69 -26.50 0.32
#